data_AF-A0A0L7SZF3-F1
#
_entry.id   AF-A0A0L7SZF3-F1
#
_cell.length_a   1.000
_cell.length_b   1.000
_cell.length_c   1.000
_cell.angle_alpha   90.00
_cell.angle_beta   90.00
_cell.angle_gamma   90.00
#
_symmetry.space_group_name_H-M   'P 1'
#
loop_
_entity.id
_entity.type
_entity.pdbx_description
1 polymer ?
#
loop_
_entity_poly.entity_id
_entity_poly.type
_entity_poly.pdbx_seq_one_letter_code
_entity_poly.pdbx_strand_id
1 'polypeptide(L)'
;MERRSVPTGIKFLISIIIFASAFLLIRPATPLSDKQFYFWQKAALFFGDNDIEGFIGQTLLITDIVVTIIVYLIVIRCVERRT
;
A
#
# COMPACT_ATOMS: atom_id res chain seq x y z
N MET A 1 -14.07 20.43 25.28
CA MET A 1 -12.69 20.10 24.86
C MET A 1 -12.61 20.37 23.37
N GLU A 2 -11.82 21.36 22.98
CA GLU A 2 -11.68 21.78 21.58
C GLU A 2 -11.05 20.62 20.79
N ARG A 3 -11.83 19.97 19.92
CA ARG A 3 -11.35 18.84 19.11
C ARG A 3 -10.41 19.42 18.07
N ARG A 4 -9.11 19.51 18.37
CA ARG A 4 -8.09 19.92 17.40
C ARG A 4 -7.96 18.84 16.33
N SER A 5 -8.83 18.92 15.32
CA SER A 5 -8.79 18.01 14.18
C SER A 5 -7.57 18.31 13.33
N VAL A 6 -6.85 17.28 12.88
CA VAL A 6 -5.74 17.46 11.94
C VAL A 6 -6.26 18.19 10.67
N PRO A 7 -5.64 19.31 10.26
CA PRO A 7 -6.04 20.03 9.05
C PRO A 7 -6.04 19.12 7.82
N THR A 8 -7.02 19.30 6.93
CA THR A 8 -7.20 18.48 5.73
C THR A 8 -5.93 18.39 4.88
N GLY A 9 -5.19 19.49 4.73
CA GLY A 9 -3.92 19.50 3.99
C GLY A 9 -2.85 18.59 4.58
N ILE A 10 -2.75 18.53 5.92
CA ILE A 10 -1.80 17.64 6.61
C ILE A 10 -2.22 16.18 6.45
N LYS A 11 -3.54 15.89 6.48
CA LYS A 11 -4.07 14.55 6.23
C LYS A 11 -3.66 14.02 4.84
N PHE A 12 -3.77 14.85 3.81
CA PHE A 12 -3.32 14.50 2.45
C PHE A 12 -1.82 14.24 2.39
N LEU A 13 -1.02 15.12 3.00
CA LEU A 13 0.45 15.00 3.01
C LEU A 13 0.90 13.70 3.69
N ILE A 14 0.26 13.34 4.81
CA ILE A 14 0.49 12.07 5.52
C ILE A 14 0.13 10.88 4.62
N SER A 15 -1.04 10.90 3.97
CA SER A 15 -1.45 9.81 3.08
C SER A 15 -0.48 9.61 1.92
N ILE A 16 -0.02 10.70 1.29
CA ILE A 16 0.94 10.64 0.18
C ILE A 16 2.27 10.05 0.64
N ILE A 17 2.78 10.47 1.81
CA ILE A 17 4.04 9.94 2.36
C ILE A 17 3.91 8.46 2.68
N ILE A 18 2.79 8.04 3.30
CA ILE A 18 2.54 6.64 3.63
C ILE A 18 2.49 5.80 2.35
N PHE A 19 1.73 6.25 1.35
CA PHE A 19 1.61 5.58 0.06
C PHE A 19 2.97 5.46 -0.64
N ALA A 20 3.70 6.58 -0.78
CA ALA A 20 5.02 6.55 -1.40
C ALA A 20 6.00 5.61 -0.66
N SER A 21 5.93 5.59 0.68
CA SER A 21 6.78 4.72 1.50
C SER A 21 6.41 3.24 1.34
N ALA A 22 5.12 2.91 1.38
CA ALA A 22 4.63 1.55 1.19
C ALA A 22 4.94 1.05 -0.24
N PHE A 23 4.73 1.88 -1.26
CA PHE A 23 5.10 1.60 -2.64
C PHE A 23 6.58 1.28 -2.78
N LEU A 24 7.46 2.10 -2.19
CA LEU A 24 8.91 1.91 -2.28
C LEU A 24 9.42 0.67 -1.53
N LEU A 25 8.76 0.30 -0.43
CA LEU A 25 9.19 -0.83 0.41
C LEU A 25 8.63 -2.18 -0.04
N ILE A 26 7.40 -2.21 -0.56
CA ILE A 26 6.71 -3.45 -0.96
C ILE A 26 7.06 -3.86 -2.38
N ARG A 27 7.42 -2.90 -3.24
CA ARG A 27 7.70 -3.17 -4.66
C ARG A 27 8.84 -4.21 -4.77
N PRO A 28 8.60 -5.34 -5.44
CA PRO A 28 9.64 -6.34 -5.65
C PRO A 28 10.76 -5.76 -6.52
N ALA A 29 12.00 -6.15 -6.22
CA ALA A 29 13.15 -5.77 -7.02
C ALA A 29 12.96 -6.28 -8.46
N THR A 30 13.26 -5.43 -9.44
CA THR A 30 13.28 -5.79 -10.86
C THR A 30 14.73 -6.02 -11.31
N PRO A 31 15.07 -7.15 -11.96
CA PRO A 31 14.18 -8.25 -12.34
C PRO A 31 13.76 -9.13 -11.15
N LEU A 32 12.56 -9.70 -11.24
CA LEU A 32 12.06 -10.68 -10.27
C LEU A 32 12.97 -11.91 -10.26
N SER A 33 13.29 -12.42 -9.07
CA SER A 33 13.96 -13.72 -8.95
C SER A 33 13.03 -14.85 -9.40
N ASP A 34 13.58 -15.97 -9.88
CA ASP A 34 12.81 -17.15 -10.33
C ASP A 34 11.78 -17.64 -9.30
N LYS A 35 12.14 -17.58 -8.01
CA LYS A 35 11.24 -17.96 -6.90
C LYS A 35 10.05 -17.01 -6.76
N GLN A 36 10.31 -15.70 -6.87
CA GLN A 36 9.24 -14.69 -6.81
C GLN A 36 8.35 -14.80 -8.04
N PHE A 37 8.93 -14.98 -9.22
CA PHE A 37 8.18 -15.19 -10.45
C PHE A 37 7.26 -16.41 -10.33
N TYR A 38 7.75 -17.56 -9.85
CA TYR A 38 6.93 -18.76 -9.67
C TYR A 38 5.77 -18.56 -8.66
N PHE A 39 6.03 -17.84 -7.55
CA PHE A 39 4.99 -17.48 -6.60
C PHE A 39 3.88 -16.64 -7.25
N TRP A 40 4.27 -15.60 -7.99
CA TRP A 40 3.32 -14.72 -8.66
C TRP A 40 2.60 -15.40 -9.82
N GLN A 41 3.28 -16.27 -10.56
CA GLN A 41 2.67 -17.11 -11.60
C GLN A 41 1.59 -18.02 -10.99
N LYS A 42 1.88 -18.70 -9.88
CA LYS A 42 0.91 -19.54 -9.17
C LYS A 42 -0.29 -18.73 -8.68
N ALA A 43 -0.05 -17.53 -8.15
CA ALA A 43 -1.10 -16.63 -7.70
C ALA A 43 -1.97 -16.19 -8.88
N ALA A 44 -1.38 -15.70 -9.98
CA ALA A 44 -2.10 -15.28 -11.18
C ALA A 44 -2.96 -16.43 -11.73
N LEU A 45 -2.38 -17.63 -11.89
CA LEU A 45 -3.10 -18.82 -12.33
C LEU A 45 -4.23 -19.23 -11.38
N PHE A 46 -4.07 -19.07 -10.06
CA PHE A 46 -5.13 -19.33 -9.08
C PHE A 46 -6.33 -18.38 -9.26
N PHE A 47 -6.07 -17.13 -9.63
CA PHE A 47 -7.12 -16.15 -9.96
C PHE A 47 -7.60 -16.24 -11.42
N GLY A 48 -7.07 -17.18 -12.21
CA GLY A 48 -7.44 -17.37 -13.62
C GLY A 48 -6.83 -16.34 -14.57
N ASP A 49 -5.82 -15.59 -14.12
CA ASP A 49 -5.12 -14.60 -14.92
C ASP A 49 -3.88 -15.22 -15.60
N ASN A 50 -3.75 -15.00 -16.90
CA ASN A 50 -2.61 -15.46 -17.69
C ASN A 50 -1.57 -14.34 -17.87
N ASP A 51 -1.91 -13.09 -17.57
CA ASP A 51 -0.99 -11.95 -17.59
C ASP A 51 -0.35 -11.77 -16.22
N ILE A 52 0.79 -12.44 -16.01
CA ILE A 52 1.51 -12.43 -14.73
C ILE A 52 1.99 -11.02 -14.39
N GLU A 53 2.51 -10.27 -15.36
CA GLU A 53 3.05 -8.91 -15.12
C GLU A 53 1.92 -7.93 -14.76
N GLY A 54 0.81 -7.98 -15.50
CA GLY A 54 -0.39 -7.22 -15.20
C GLY A 54 -0.97 -7.57 -13.83
N PHE A 55 -1.08 -8.86 -13.51
CA PHE A 55 -1.58 -9.34 -12.22
C PHE A 55 -0.71 -8.86 -11.05
N ILE A 56 0.61 -8.93 -11.18
CA ILE A 56 1.55 -8.42 -10.16
C ILE A 56 1.34 -6.92 -9.96
N GLY A 57 1.28 -6.14 -11.04
CA GLY A 57 1.09 -4.70 -10.97
C GLY A 57 -0.21 -4.31 -10.26
N GLN A 58 -1.32 -4.95 -10.64
CA GLN A 58 -2.62 -4.71 -10.01
C GLN A 58 -2.65 -5.13 -8.54
N THR A 59 -2.11 -6.32 -8.23
CA THR A 59 -2.08 -6.83 -6.85
C THR A 59 -1.25 -5.94 -5.94
N LEU A 60 -0.10 -5.47 -6.42
CA LEU A 60 0.74 -4.52 -5.68
C LEU A 60 0.01 -3.20 -5.45
N LEU A 61 -0.65 -2.64 -6.46
CA LEU A 61 -1.41 -1.40 -6.33
C LEU A 61 -2.54 -1.53 -5.30
N ILE A 62 -3.32 -2.62 -5.37
CA ILE A 62 -4.41 -2.88 -4.42
C ILE A 62 -3.85 -3.02 -3.00
N THR A 63 -2.76 -3.79 -2.84
CA THR A 63 -2.12 -3.99 -1.55
C THR A 63 -1.61 -2.66 -0.98
N ASP A 64 -1.02 -1.82 -1.81
CA ASP A 64 -0.48 -0.51 -1.41
C ASP A 64 -1.59 0.44 -0.94
N ILE A 65 -2.73 0.46 -1.63
CA ILE A 65 -3.91 1.23 -1.22
C ILE A 65 -4.43 0.73 0.14
N VAL A 66 -4.57 -0.58 0.31
CA VAL A 66 -5.08 -1.19 1.56
C VAL A 66 -4.15 -0.87 2.73
N VAL A 67 -2.84 -1.07 2.55
CA VAL A 67 -1.82 -0.75 3.57
C VAL A 67 -1.86 0.74 3.90
N THR A 68 -1.93 1.60 2.90
CA THR A 68 -2.00 3.05 3.09
C THR A 68 -3.20 3.45 3.92
N ILE A 69 -4.39 2.91 3.63
CA ILE A 69 -5.62 3.20 4.39
C ILE A 69 -5.46 2.77 5.85
N ILE A 70 -4.96 1.55 6.10
CA ILE A 70 -4.79 1.03 7.46
C ILE A 70 -3.80 1.90 8.24
N VAL A 71 -2.62 2.17 7.68
CA VAL A 71 -1.58 2.98 8.33
C VAL A 71 -2.08 4.41 8.55
N TYR A 72 -2.75 5.01 7.56
CA TYR A 72 -3.35 6.34 7.70
C TYR A 72 -4.35 6.40 8.87
N LEU A 73 -5.26 5.43 8.98
CA LEU A 73 -6.24 5.38 10.07
C LEU A 73 -5.57 5.25 11.44
N ILE A 74 -4.48 4.49 11.54
CA ILE A 74 -3.69 4.36 12.77
C ILE A 74 -3.00 5.68 13.10
N VAL A 75 -2.30 6.28 12.14
CA VAL A 75 -1.56 7.55 12.33
C VAL A 75 -2.50 8.67 12.75
N ILE A 76 -3.62 8.87 12.05
CA ILE A 76 -4.60 9.90 12.41
C ILE A 76 -5.18 9.66 13.79
N ARG A 77 -5.54 8.41 14.13
CA ARG A 77 -6.02 8.10 15.49
C ARG A 77 -4.98 8.40 16.56
N CYS A 78 -3.72 8.10 16.32
CA CYS A 78 -2.63 8.41 17.25
C CYS A 78 -2.43 9.91 17.43
N VAL A 79 -2.47 10.68 16.33
CA VAL A 79 -2.32 12.15 16.38
C VAL A 79 -3.52 12.80 17.07
N GLU A 80 -4.75 12.40 16.73
CA GLU A 80 -5.97 12.94 17.36
C GLU A 80 -6.12 12.55 18.83
N ARG A 81 -5.54 11.42 19.29
CA ARG A 81 -5.52 11.06 20.71
C ARG A 81 -4.48 11.83 21.53
N ARG A 82 -3.43 12.33 20.87
CA ARG A 82 -2.30 13.01 21.53
C ARG A 82 -2.50 14.52 21.63
N THR A 83 -3.39 15.09 20.82
CA THR A 83 -3.67 16.53 20.71
C THR A 83 -4.92 16.89 21.49
#